data_AF-A0A519UIH8-F1
#
_entry.id   AF-A0A519UIH8-F1
#
_cell.length_a   1.000
_cell.length_b   1.000
_cell.length_c   1.000
_cell.angle_alpha   90.00
_cell.angle_beta   90.00
_cell.angle_gamma   90.00
#
_symmetry.space_group_name_H-M   'P 1'
#
loop_
_entity.id
_entity.type
_entity.pdbx_description
1 polymer ?
#
loop_
_entity_poly.entity_id
_entity_poly.type
_entity_poly.pdbx_seq_one_letter_code
_entity_poly.pdbx_strand_id
1 'polypeptide(L)'
;LWYWRPGLAVAFFFGLSAWHWGSGDAPAAARYRAQWLAHSLLRGGLIFLVPLLAWPFETQLLINNLLVLAKAAPVSAGALDAATQLLMPLVLAGHLALWGSYAALKQPRLARTDALEALLLTVLLVVLPPVLSGSVYFVFWHSLGHVLRMNALMGYRAVGRSLWVELGFFLKRAAPLLTVSVAALAVLYAWYWTQAAGAVFVSLALLVASVVTLPHALLVTLGMDAAWWQRGSK
;
A
#
# COMPACT_ATOMS: atom_id res chain seq x y z
N LEU A 1 16.01 -15.12 -0.39
CA LEU A 1 14.82 -15.52 0.38
C LEU A 1 13.87 -16.39 -0.45
N TRP A 2 13.44 -15.94 -1.63
CA TRP A 2 12.55 -16.70 -2.53
C TRP A 2 13.00 -18.14 -2.84
N TYR A 3 14.29 -18.38 -3.07
CA TYR A 3 14.80 -19.73 -3.35
C TYR A 3 14.78 -20.67 -2.12
N TRP A 4 15.13 -20.14 -0.95
CA TRP A 4 15.36 -20.95 0.26
C TRP A 4 14.12 -21.10 1.14
N ARG A 5 13.30 -20.04 1.22
CA ARG A 5 12.12 -19.95 2.09
C ARG A 5 11.04 -19.11 1.38
N PRO A 6 10.45 -19.61 0.28
CA PRO A 6 9.50 -18.85 -0.53
C PRO A 6 8.27 -18.37 0.26
N GLY A 7 7.75 -19.17 1.19
CA GLY A 7 6.65 -18.75 2.07
C GLY A 7 7.01 -17.55 2.95
N LEU A 8 8.23 -17.51 3.49
CA LEU A 8 8.71 -16.33 4.24
C LEU A 8 8.92 -15.12 3.33
N ALA A 9 9.31 -15.34 2.07
CA ALA A 9 9.44 -14.26 1.09
C ALA A 9 8.09 -13.61 0.79
N VAL A 10 7.04 -14.41 0.60
CA VAL A 10 5.67 -13.93 0.40
C VAL A 10 5.15 -13.20 1.65
N ALA A 11 5.34 -13.76 2.84
CA ALA A 11 4.95 -13.10 4.08
C ALA A 11 5.67 -11.75 4.29
N PHE A 12 6.99 -11.71 4.03
CA PHE A 12 7.77 -10.48 4.06
C PHE A 12 7.28 -9.46 3.04
N PHE A 13 6.98 -9.88 1.81
CA PHE A 13 6.43 -9.01 0.77
C PHE A 13 5.12 -8.35 1.20
N PHE A 14 4.16 -9.11 1.74
CA PHE A 14 2.90 -8.55 2.22
C PHE A 14 3.11 -7.63 3.43
N GLY A 15 3.96 -8.02 4.39
CA GLY A 15 4.28 -7.18 5.55
C GLY A 15 4.94 -5.86 5.15
N LEU A 16 5.89 -5.90 4.21
CA LEU A 16 6.55 -4.72 3.67
C LEU A 16 5.57 -3.85 2.88
N SER A 17 4.66 -4.44 2.11
CA SER A 17 3.65 -3.70 1.35
C SER A 17 2.67 -3.00 2.28
N ALA A 18 2.18 -3.69 3.32
CA ALA A 18 1.32 -3.10 4.35
C ALA A 18 2.01 -1.90 5.02
N TRP A 19 3.27 -2.11 5.43
CA TRP A 19 4.08 -1.05 6.01
C TRP A 19 4.24 0.15 5.07
N HIS A 20 4.69 -0.10 3.84
CA HIS A 20 5.00 0.93 2.86
C HIS A 20 3.76 1.78 2.53
N TRP A 21 2.62 1.13 2.29
CA TRP A 21 1.36 1.80 2.02
C TRP A 21 0.90 2.64 3.19
N GLY A 22 0.90 2.07 4.39
CA GLY A 22 0.51 2.80 5.59
C GLY A 22 1.44 3.98 5.91
N SER A 23 2.76 3.79 5.79
CA SER A 23 3.73 4.86 6.05
C SER A 23 3.69 5.96 5.00
N GLY A 24 3.44 5.60 3.73
CA GLY A 24 3.31 6.55 2.63
C GLY A 24 2.02 7.37 2.72
N ASP A 25 1.01 6.88 3.41
CA ASP A 25 -0.26 7.58 3.61
C ASP A 25 -0.32 8.33 4.95
N ALA A 26 0.65 8.10 5.84
CA ALA A 26 0.64 8.66 7.17
C ALA A 26 0.65 10.20 7.14
N PRO A 27 -0.21 10.86 7.96
CA PRO A 27 -0.42 12.29 7.85
C PRO A 27 0.81 13.06 8.31
N ALA A 28 1.30 13.94 7.44
CA ALA A 28 2.34 14.92 7.73
C ALA A 28 2.02 15.83 8.94
N ALA A 29 0.74 16.00 9.26
CA ALA A 29 0.27 16.80 10.38
C ALA A 29 0.33 16.08 11.73
N ALA A 30 0.65 14.77 11.77
CA ALA A 30 0.81 14.04 13.02
C ALA A 30 1.91 14.66 13.86
N ARG A 31 1.56 15.08 15.09
CA ARG A 31 2.48 15.78 15.98
C ARG A 31 3.56 14.86 16.57
N TYR A 32 3.20 13.60 16.86
CA TYR A 32 4.07 12.66 17.54
C TYR A 32 4.45 11.48 16.64
N ARG A 33 5.71 11.02 16.74
CA ARG A 33 6.18 9.82 16.02
C ARG A 33 5.30 8.59 16.28
N ALA A 34 4.82 8.43 17.51
CA ALA A 34 3.92 7.34 17.87
C ALA A 34 2.62 7.37 17.07
N GLN A 35 2.05 8.56 16.79
CA GLN A 35 0.85 8.69 15.96
C GLN A 35 1.12 8.34 14.50
N TRP A 36 2.27 8.76 13.98
CA TRP A 36 2.69 8.40 12.64
C TRP A 36 2.91 6.89 12.50
N LEU A 37 3.60 6.26 13.46
CA LEU A 37 3.85 4.83 13.47
C LEU A 37 2.54 4.03 13.62
N ALA A 38 1.68 4.44 14.55
CA ALA A 38 0.37 3.82 14.75
C ALA A 38 -0.47 3.92 13.47
N HIS A 39 -0.58 5.11 12.87
CA HIS A 39 -1.29 5.27 11.60
C HIS A 39 -0.70 4.34 10.53
N SER A 40 0.63 4.28 10.40
CA SER A 40 1.30 3.45 9.39
C SER A 40 0.93 1.97 9.53
N LEU A 41 1.01 1.44 10.75
CA LEU A 41 0.67 0.04 11.02
C LEU A 41 -0.83 -0.24 10.84
N LEU A 42 -1.69 0.66 11.30
CA LEU A 42 -3.13 0.49 11.29
C LEU A 42 -3.71 0.64 9.89
N ARG A 43 -3.26 1.63 9.11
CA ARG A 43 -3.63 1.84 7.71
C ARG A 43 -3.18 0.66 6.85
N GLY A 44 -1.93 0.24 7.00
CA GLY A 44 -1.41 -0.96 6.35
C GLY A 44 -2.22 -2.21 6.71
N GLY A 45 -2.46 -2.42 8.01
CA GLY A 45 -3.27 -3.54 8.49
C GLY A 45 -4.69 -3.54 7.94
N LEU A 46 -5.35 -2.38 7.87
CA LEU A 46 -6.71 -2.22 7.34
C LEU A 46 -6.81 -2.71 5.88
N ILE A 47 -5.83 -2.36 5.05
CA ILE A 47 -5.82 -2.71 3.62
C ILE A 47 -5.79 -4.23 3.39
N PHE A 48 -5.17 -4.99 4.29
CA PHE A 48 -5.14 -6.46 4.20
C PHE A 48 -6.25 -7.14 4.99
N LEU A 49 -6.65 -6.57 6.14
CA LEU A 49 -7.71 -7.12 6.99
C LEU A 49 -9.09 -7.05 6.32
N VAL A 50 -9.44 -5.93 5.69
CA VAL A 50 -10.78 -5.77 5.12
C VAL A 50 -11.05 -6.77 3.99
N PRO A 51 -10.14 -6.99 3.02
CA PRO A 51 -10.30 -8.06 2.03
C PRO A 51 -10.43 -9.46 2.65
N LEU A 52 -9.72 -9.77 3.74
CA LEU A 52 -9.88 -11.04 4.45
C LEU A 52 -11.29 -11.22 5.04
N LEU A 53 -11.94 -10.13 5.45
CA LEU A 53 -13.30 -10.13 5.99
C LEU A 53 -14.38 -10.13 4.90
N ALA A 54 -14.24 -9.26 3.89
CA ALA A 54 -15.27 -9.03 2.88
C ALA A 54 -15.16 -9.96 1.66
N TRP A 55 -13.95 -10.43 1.35
CA TRP A 55 -13.62 -11.26 0.19
C TRP A 55 -12.69 -12.42 0.57
N PRO A 56 -13.05 -13.26 1.57
CA PRO A 56 -12.15 -14.26 2.13
C PRO A 56 -11.65 -15.27 1.09
N PHE A 57 -12.53 -15.71 0.19
CA PHE A 57 -12.20 -16.67 -0.86
C PHE A 57 -11.24 -16.07 -1.89
N GLU A 58 -11.56 -14.89 -2.43
CA GLU A 58 -10.75 -14.21 -3.44
C GLU A 58 -9.38 -13.84 -2.86
N THR A 59 -9.35 -13.37 -1.62
CA THR A 59 -8.12 -13.01 -0.91
C THR A 59 -7.24 -14.25 -0.68
N GLN A 60 -7.84 -15.35 -0.21
CA GLN A 60 -7.12 -16.62 -0.06
C GLN A 60 -6.58 -17.13 -1.41
N LEU A 61 -7.40 -17.08 -2.46
CA LEU A 61 -7.02 -17.52 -3.79
C LEU A 61 -5.82 -16.71 -4.32
N LEU A 62 -5.82 -15.38 -4.16
CA LEU A 62 -4.71 -14.52 -4.54
C LEU A 62 -3.41 -14.88 -3.81
N ILE A 63 -3.48 -15.05 -2.48
CA ILE A 63 -2.33 -15.43 -1.65
C ILE A 63 -1.81 -16.81 -2.07
N ASN A 64 -2.69 -17.79 -2.23
CA ASN A 64 -2.32 -19.16 -2.57
C ASN A 64 -1.77 -19.29 -3.99
N ASN A 65 -2.29 -18.54 -4.96
CA ASN A 65 -1.72 -18.52 -6.31
C ASN A 65 -0.29 -17.98 -6.30
N LEU A 66 -0.02 -16.94 -5.52
CA LEU A 66 1.34 -16.41 -5.35
C LEU A 66 2.26 -17.42 -4.63
N LEU A 67 1.78 -18.10 -3.58
CA LEU A 67 2.54 -19.13 -2.88
C LEU A 67 2.87 -20.31 -3.80
N VAL A 68 1.89 -20.81 -4.55
CA VAL A 68 2.09 -21.91 -5.52
C VAL A 68 3.08 -21.51 -6.61
N LEU A 69 2.95 -20.30 -7.17
CA LEU A 69 3.92 -19.77 -8.13
C LEU A 69 5.33 -19.71 -7.55
N ALA A 70 5.45 -19.34 -6.27
CA ALA A 70 6.71 -19.31 -5.54
C ALA A 70 7.20 -20.70 -5.08
N LYS A 71 6.49 -21.79 -5.41
CA LYS A 71 6.76 -23.16 -4.95
C LYS A 71 6.71 -23.31 -3.42
N ALA A 72 5.83 -22.57 -2.76
CA ALA A 72 5.52 -22.68 -1.33
C ALA A 72 4.19 -23.41 -1.09
N ALA A 73 4.04 -23.97 0.10
CA ALA A 73 2.77 -24.57 0.53
C ALA A 73 1.65 -23.50 0.62
N PRO A 74 0.45 -23.78 0.10
CA PRO A 74 -0.72 -22.93 0.30
C PRO A 74 -1.09 -22.77 1.79
N VAL A 75 -1.76 -21.67 2.12
CA VAL A 75 -2.34 -21.42 3.45
C VAL A 75 -3.80 -21.87 3.48
N SER A 76 -4.17 -22.55 4.57
CA SER A 76 -5.54 -23.03 4.79
C SER A 76 -6.50 -21.90 5.16
N ALA A 77 -7.79 -22.11 4.90
CA ALA A 77 -8.81 -21.10 5.24
C ALA A 77 -8.85 -20.85 6.75
N GLY A 78 -8.72 -21.90 7.57
CA GLY A 78 -8.68 -21.78 9.03
C GLY A 78 -7.48 -20.99 9.55
N ALA A 79 -6.32 -21.07 8.89
CA ALA A 79 -5.17 -20.25 9.28
C ALA A 79 -5.39 -18.76 8.97
N LEU A 80 -6.02 -18.43 7.83
CA LEU A 80 -6.39 -17.05 7.50
C LEU A 80 -7.51 -16.52 8.41
N ASP A 81 -8.49 -17.35 8.76
CA ASP A 81 -9.55 -16.98 9.69
C ASP A 81 -8.98 -16.70 11.10
N ALA A 82 -8.11 -17.56 11.61
CA ALA A 82 -7.42 -17.33 12.88
C ALA A 82 -6.60 -16.02 12.86
N ALA A 83 -5.88 -15.73 11.77
CA ALA A 83 -5.16 -14.48 11.62
C ALA A 83 -6.11 -13.27 11.57
N THR A 84 -7.25 -13.39 10.91
CA THR A 84 -8.29 -12.36 10.80
C THR A 84 -8.90 -12.05 12.17
N GLN A 85 -9.27 -13.08 12.94
CA GLN A 85 -9.80 -12.95 14.29
C GLN A 85 -8.81 -12.30 15.26
N LEU A 86 -7.51 -12.56 15.08
CA LEU A 86 -6.45 -11.90 15.86
C LEU A 86 -6.27 -10.43 15.46
N LEU A 87 -6.21 -10.14 14.15
CA LEU A 87 -5.89 -8.80 13.64
C LEU A 87 -7.07 -7.84 13.77
N MET A 88 -8.31 -8.32 13.63
CA MET A 88 -9.51 -7.48 13.67
C MET A 88 -9.61 -6.59 14.91
N PRO A 89 -9.59 -7.12 16.15
CA PRO A 89 -9.67 -6.29 17.34
C PRO A 89 -8.48 -5.33 17.46
N LEU A 90 -7.28 -5.74 17.05
CA LEU A 90 -6.08 -4.90 17.11
C LEU A 90 -6.19 -3.69 16.18
N VAL A 91 -6.64 -3.90 14.93
CA VAL A 91 -6.81 -2.83 13.96
C VAL A 91 -7.95 -1.90 14.37
N LEU A 92 -9.09 -2.43 14.80
CA LEU A 92 -10.24 -1.62 15.20
C LEU A 92 -9.95 -0.80 16.47
N ALA A 93 -9.49 -1.46 17.54
CA ALA A 93 -9.17 -0.78 18.80
C ALA A 93 -7.99 0.20 18.60
N GLY A 94 -7.02 -0.14 17.76
CA GLY A 94 -5.91 0.73 17.42
C GLY A 94 -6.35 2.02 16.72
N HIS A 95 -7.27 1.96 15.75
CA HIS A 95 -7.81 3.17 15.10
C HIS A 95 -8.59 4.04 16.10
N LEU A 96 -9.44 3.43 16.94
CA LEU A 96 -10.17 4.16 17.98
C LEU A 96 -9.21 4.86 18.95
N ALA A 97 -8.16 4.17 19.39
CA ALA A 97 -7.12 4.74 20.24
C ALA A 97 -6.34 5.86 19.54
N LEU A 98 -6.02 5.70 18.25
CA LEU A 98 -5.34 6.71 17.46
C LEU A 98 -6.18 7.99 17.33
N TRP A 99 -7.47 7.86 16.97
CA TRP A 99 -8.38 9.01 16.87
C TRP A 99 -8.63 9.66 18.23
N GLY A 100 -8.75 8.86 19.30
CA GLY A 100 -8.78 9.34 20.67
C GLY A 100 -7.53 10.14 21.02
N SER A 101 -6.34 9.70 20.59
CA SER A 101 -5.09 10.43 20.80
C SER A 101 -5.08 11.78 20.07
N TYR A 102 -5.59 11.83 18.83
CA TYR A 102 -5.71 13.08 18.07
C TYR A 102 -6.66 14.05 18.78
N ALA A 103 -7.81 13.56 19.26
CA ALA A 103 -8.78 14.37 19.98
C ALA A 103 -8.20 14.90 21.31
N ALA A 104 -7.57 14.04 22.12
CA ALA A 104 -6.97 14.40 23.40
C ALA A 104 -5.86 15.46 23.23
N LEU A 105 -5.12 15.41 22.13
CA LEU A 105 -4.04 16.34 21.81
C LEU A 105 -4.51 17.58 21.02
N LYS A 106 -5.82 17.87 21.03
CA LYS A 106 -6.47 19.00 20.37
C LYS A 106 -6.19 19.09 18.85
N GLN A 107 -6.18 17.93 18.18
CA GLN A 107 -6.09 17.79 16.72
C GLN A 107 -7.41 17.23 16.13
N PRO A 108 -8.60 17.81 16.42
CA PRO A 108 -9.89 17.22 16.03
C PRO A 108 -10.09 17.14 14.52
N ARG A 109 -9.49 18.09 13.77
CA ARG A 109 -9.52 18.05 12.30
C ARG A 109 -8.76 16.84 11.75
N LEU A 110 -7.60 16.51 12.33
CA LEU A 110 -6.83 15.33 11.95
C LEU A 110 -7.60 14.06 12.29
N ALA A 111 -8.19 13.98 13.48
CA ALA A 111 -9.04 12.85 13.88
C ALA A 111 -10.20 12.62 12.89
N ARG A 112 -10.92 13.68 12.52
CA ARG A 112 -12.04 13.59 11.57
C ARG A 112 -11.57 13.19 10.17
N THR A 113 -10.49 13.81 9.67
CA THR A 113 -9.95 13.47 8.34
C THR A 113 -9.52 12.00 8.30
N ASP A 114 -8.74 11.56 9.28
CA ASP A 114 -8.25 10.18 9.31
C ASP A 114 -9.38 9.15 9.44
N ALA A 115 -10.40 9.42 10.27
CA ALA A 115 -11.56 8.55 10.39
C ALA A 115 -12.39 8.47 9.10
N LEU A 116 -12.58 9.60 8.42
CA LEU A 116 -13.28 9.64 7.12
C LEU A 116 -12.48 8.91 6.04
N GLU A 117 -11.16 9.07 6.03
CA GLU A 117 -10.29 8.35 5.10
C GLU A 117 -10.32 6.84 5.33
N ALA A 118 -10.23 6.40 6.59
CA ALA A 118 -10.34 4.99 6.95
C ALA A 118 -11.71 4.41 6.58
N LEU A 119 -12.80 5.17 6.79
CA LEU A 119 -14.14 4.77 6.37
C LEU A 119 -14.23 4.64 4.85
N LEU A 120 -13.78 5.65 4.10
CA LEU A 120 -13.81 5.65 2.64
C LEU A 120 -12.99 4.48 2.06
N LEU A 121 -11.81 4.24 2.63
CA LEU A 121 -10.96 3.11 2.25
C LEU A 121 -11.62 1.77 2.57
N THR A 122 -12.25 1.64 3.75
CA THR A 122 -13.00 0.43 4.11
C THR A 122 -14.15 0.19 3.14
N VAL A 123 -14.93 1.22 2.79
CA VAL A 123 -16.00 1.13 1.80
C VAL A 123 -15.46 0.67 0.45
N LEU A 124 -14.35 1.25 -0.02
CA LEU A 124 -13.70 0.83 -1.27
C LEU A 124 -13.31 -0.66 -1.25
N LEU A 125 -12.71 -1.12 -0.14
CA LEU A 125 -12.24 -2.50 0.03
C LEU A 125 -13.38 -3.51 0.20
N VAL A 126 -14.52 -3.09 0.76
CA VAL A 126 -15.73 -3.93 0.88
C VAL A 126 -16.47 -4.02 -0.46
N VAL A 127 -16.63 -2.89 -1.18
CA VAL A 127 -17.47 -2.82 -2.38
C VAL A 127 -16.82 -3.48 -3.60
N LEU A 128 -15.49 -3.41 -3.72
CA LEU A 128 -14.77 -3.94 -4.87
C LEU A 128 -13.92 -5.18 -4.51
N PRO A 129 -13.81 -6.18 -5.41
CA PRO A 129 -12.92 -7.31 -5.24
C PRO A 129 -11.46 -6.88 -4.98
N PRO A 130 -10.65 -7.69 -4.26
CA PRO A 130 -9.35 -7.25 -3.74
C PRO A 130 -8.38 -6.69 -4.80
N VAL A 131 -8.37 -7.26 -6.01
CA VAL A 131 -7.52 -6.76 -7.10
C VAL A 131 -7.96 -5.37 -7.55
N LEU A 132 -9.27 -5.14 -7.69
CA LEU A 132 -9.82 -3.87 -8.16
C LEU A 132 -9.70 -2.79 -7.09
N SER A 133 -10.09 -3.09 -5.84
CA SER A 133 -9.94 -2.15 -4.72
C SER A 133 -8.47 -1.79 -4.49
N GLY A 134 -7.57 -2.78 -4.51
CA GLY A 134 -6.13 -2.57 -4.42
C GLY A 134 -5.59 -1.69 -5.56
N SER A 135 -6.05 -1.90 -6.79
CA SER A 135 -5.64 -1.09 -7.95
C SER A 135 -6.13 0.35 -7.87
N VAL A 136 -7.40 0.55 -7.49
CA VAL A 136 -7.99 1.89 -7.32
C VAL A 136 -7.29 2.64 -6.20
N TYR A 137 -7.10 2.00 -5.05
CA TYR A 137 -6.34 2.56 -3.93
C TYR A 137 -4.91 2.91 -4.35
N PHE A 138 -4.21 1.98 -5.00
CA PHE A 138 -2.83 2.18 -5.43
C PHE A 138 -2.67 3.37 -6.37
N VAL A 139 -3.53 3.51 -7.39
CA VAL A 139 -3.41 4.55 -8.41
C VAL A 139 -3.89 5.91 -7.89
N PHE A 140 -5.12 5.97 -7.37
CA PHE A 140 -5.80 7.24 -7.10
C PHE A 140 -5.53 7.81 -5.71
N TRP A 141 -5.04 6.98 -4.79
CA TRP A 141 -4.76 7.40 -3.42
C TRP A 141 -3.26 7.40 -3.15
N HIS A 142 -2.66 6.21 -3.16
CA HIS A 142 -1.30 6.01 -2.70
C HIS A 142 -0.26 6.64 -3.65
N SER A 143 -0.32 6.27 -4.93
CA SER A 143 0.58 6.80 -5.96
C SER A 143 0.39 8.30 -6.13
N LEU A 144 -0.86 8.79 -6.04
CA LEU A 144 -1.12 10.22 -6.12
C LEU A 144 -0.42 10.98 -4.97
N GLY A 145 -0.49 10.48 -3.74
CA GLY A 145 0.25 11.05 -2.61
C GLY A 145 1.76 11.14 -2.87
N HIS A 146 2.36 10.08 -3.44
CA HIS A 146 3.76 10.09 -3.83
C HIS A 146 4.08 11.10 -4.93
N VAL A 147 3.25 11.21 -5.97
CA VAL A 147 3.41 12.20 -7.04
C VAL A 147 3.44 13.62 -6.48
N LEU A 148 2.46 13.98 -5.64
CA LEU A 148 2.36 15.32 -5.06
C LEU A 148 3.56 15.63 -4.13
N ARG A 149 3.99 14.66 -3.32
CA ARG A 149 5.20 14.79 -2.49
C ARG A 149 6.47 14.91 -3.33
N MET A 150 6.59 14.17 -4.41
CA MET A 150 7.76 14.21 -5.29
C MET A 150 7.85 15.56 -6.00
N ASN A 151 6.73 16.08 -6.52
CA ASN A 151 6.66 17.43 -7.08
C ASN A 151 7.14 18.48 -6.06
N ALA A 152 6.68 18.37 -4.81
CA ALA A 152 7.11 19.26 -3.75
C ALA A 152 8.62 19.19 -3.48
N LEU A 153 9.24 18.00 -3.53
CA LEU A 153 10.69 17.82 -3.39
C LEU A 153 11.48 18.41 -4.57
N MET A 154 10.90 18.38 -5.78
CA MET A 154 11.48 19.02 -6.96
C MET A 154 11.29 20.55 -6.99
N GLY A 155 10.83 21.16 -5.88
CA GLY A 155 10.54 22.59 -5.79
C GLY A 155 9.26 23.02 -6.52
N TYR A 156 8.48 22.07 -7.03
CA TYR A 156 7.21 22.32 -7.71
C TYR A 156 6.05 22.15 -6.71
N ARG A 157 5.92 23.10 -5.77
CA ARG A 157 4.74 23.19 -4.89
C ARG A 157 3.71 24.13 -5.48
N ALA A 158 2.59 23.54 -5.88
CA ALA A 158 1.48 24.23 -6.50
C ALA A 158 0.53 24.77 -5.43
N VAL A 159 0.94 25.78 -4.66
CA VAL A 159 -0.04 26.50 -3.81
C VAL A 159 -1.05 27.17 -4.75
N GLY A 160 -2.29 26.66 -4.76
CA GLY A 160 -3.38 27.21 -5.58
C GLY A 160 -3.43 26.74 -7.05
N ARG A 161 -2.68 25.71 -7.48
CA ARG A 161 -2.84 25.14 -8.84
C ARG A 161 -3.75 23.91 -8.83
N SER A 162 -4.40 23.64 -9.96
CA SER A 162 -5.24 22.46 -10.13
C SER A 162 -4.42 21.17 -10.08
N LEU A 163 -5.00 20.09 -9.55
CA LEU A 163 -4.44 18.73 -9.55
C LEU A 163 -3.86 18.31 -10.92
N TRP A 164 -4.56 18.65 -12.01
CA TRP A 164 -4.15 18.33 -13.38
C TRP A 164 -2.80 18.94 -13.79
N VAL A 165 -2.45 20.11 -13.25
CA VAL A 165 -1.18 20.79 -13.54
C VAL A 165 -0.03 20.09 -12.82
N GLU A 166 -0.25 19.61 -11.60
CA GLU A 166 0.72 18.82 -10.85
C GLU A 166 0.96 17.45 -11.51
N LEU A 167 -0.12 16.78 -11.92
CA LEU A 167 -0.03 15.53 -12.67
C LEU A 167 0.68 15.72 -14.00
N GLY A 168 0.35 16.78 -14.76
CA GLY A 168 1.00 17.08 -16.02
C GLY A 168 2.50 17.37 -15.87
N PHE A 169 2.91 18.06 -14.81
CA PHE A 169 4.33 18.27 -14.51
C PHE A 169 5.04 16.94 -14.22
N PHE A 170 4.47 16.11 -13.35
CA PHE A 170 5.04 14.81 -13.00
C PHE A 170 5.15 13.90 -14.22
N LEU A 171 4.06 13.76 -14.98
CA LEU A 171 4.02 12.89 -16.17
C LEU A 171 5.03 13.31 -17.22
N LYS A 172 5.21 14.62 -17.46
CA LYS A 172 6.24 15.12 -18.39
C LYS A 172 7.65 14.74 -17.94
N ARG A 173 7.93 14.77 -16.64
CA ARG A 173 9.23 14.38 -16.08
C ARG A 173 9.44 12.87 -16.04
N ALA A 174 8.38 12.12 -15.77
CA ALA A 174 8.41 10.66 -15.75
C ALA A 174 8.37 10.03 -17.15
N ALA A 175 7.90 10.76 -18.17
CA ALA A 175 7.64 10.23 -19.52
C ALA A 175 8.80 9.41 -20.13
N PRO A 176 10.09 9.80 -20.04
CA PRO A 176 11.17 9.01 -20.63
C PRO A 176 11.28 7.62 -19.97
N LEU A 177 11.29 7.57 -18.64
CA LEU A 177 11.37 6.31 -17.89
C LEU A 177 10.08 5.50 -18.04
N LEU A 178 8.92 6.16 -18.02
CA LEU A 178 7.63 5.51 -18.23
C LEU A 178 7.57 4.84 -19.61
N THR A 179 8.07 5.50 -20.65
CA THR A 179 8.11 4.94 -22.02
C THR A 179 8.97 3.68 -22.06
N VAL A 180 10.17 3.72 -21.44
CA VAL A 180 11.05 2.54 -21.35
C VAL A 180 10.38 1.41 -20.56
N SER A 181 9.76 1.71 -19.42
CA SER A 181 9.06 0.72 -18.60
C SER A 181 7.88 0.09 -19.33
N VAL A 182 7.05 0.89 -20.00
CA VAL A 182 5.90 0.41 -20.79
C VAL A 182 6.35 -0.43 -21.98
N ALA A 183 7.40 -0.01 -22.70
CA ALA A 183 7.96 -0.79 -23.79
C ALA A 183 8.51 -2.14 -23.30
N ALA A 184 9.25 -2.16 -22.19
CA ALA A 184 9.77 -3.38 -21.59
C ALA A 184 8.62 -4.32 -21.13
N LEU A 185 7.58 -3.77 -20.48
CA LEU A 185 6.39 -4.51 -20.09
C LEU A 185 5.64 -5.07 -21.31
N ALA A 186 5.50 -4.30 -22.39
CA ALA A 186 4.85 -4.74 -23.61
C ALA A 186 5.62 -5.90 -24.28
N VAL A 187 6.96 -5.83 -24.33
CA VAL A 187 7.82 -6.91 -24.84
C VAL A 187 7.69 -8.17 -23.99
N LEU A 188 7.80 -8.04 -22.67
CA LEU A 188 7.61 -9.16 -21.75
C LEU A 188 6.22 -9.79 -21.91
N TYR A 189 5.19 -8.97 -22.02
CA TYR A 189 3.84 -9.45 -22.17
C TYR A 189 3.63 -10.16 -23.51
N ALA A 190 4.13 -9.62 -24.61
CA ALA A 190 4.09 -10.27 -25.92
C ALA A 190 4.80 -11.64 -25.91
N TRP A 191 5.92 -11.75 -25.18
CA TRP A 191 6.67 -13.00 -25.05
C TRP A 191 5.92 -14.09 -24.27
N TYR A 192 5.19 -13.70 -23.23
CA TYR A 192 4.50 -14.63 -22.31
C TYR A 192 2.98 -14.69 -22.51
N TRP A 193 2.44 -14.07 -23.56
CA TRP A 193 0.99 -13.91 -23.78
C TRP A 193 0.22 -15.26 -23.72
N THR A 194 0.80 -16.35 -24.24
CA THR A 194 0.16 -17.68 -24.23
C THR A 194 0.14 -18.35 -22.85
N GLN A 195 0.97 -17.90 -21.90
CA GLN A 195 1.10 -18.45 -20.55
C GLN A 195 0.49 -17.52 -19.48
N ALA A 196 0.21 -16.26 -19.82
CA ALA A 196 -0.14 -15.20 -18.88
C ALA A 196 -1.62 -14.79 -18.94
N ALA A 197 -2.54 -15.75 -19.02
CA ALA A 197 -3.97 -15.48 -18.94
C ALA A 197 -4.50 -15.65 -17.50
N GLY A 198 -5.38 -14.73 -17.07
CA GLY A 198 -6.14 -14.85 -15.83
C GLY A 198 -5.28 -14.76 -14.55
N ALA A 199 -5.47 -15.70 -13.62
CA ALA A 199 -4.87 -15.65 -12.28
C ALA A 199 -3.33 -15.69 -12.28
N VAL A 200 -2.71 -16.38 -13.26
CA VAL A 200 -1.26 -16.46 -13.41
C VAL A 200 -0.65 -15.08 -13.66
N PHE A 201 -1.33 -14.23 -14.45
CA PHE A 201 -0.90 -12.86 -14.71
C PHE A 201 -0.85 -12.03 -13.43
N VAL A 202 -1.88 -12.13 -12.58
CA VAL A 202 -1.93 -11.40 -11.31
C VAL A 202 -0.80 -11.84 -10.38
N SER A 203 -0.53 -13.15 -10.29
CA SER A 203 0.57 -13.66 -9.47
C SER A 203 1.95 -13.24 -10.01
N LEU A 204 2.14 -13.23 -11.33
CA LEU A 204 3.37 -12.70 -11.95
C LEU A 204 3.52 -11.21 -11.70
N ALA A 205 2.43 -10.44 -11.81
CA ALA A 205 2.43 -9.01 -11.49
C ALA A 205 2.79 -8.76 -10.02
N LEU A 206 2.24 -9.54 -9.09
CA LEU A 206 2.61 -9.49 -7.66
C LEU A 206 4.07 -9.89 -7.41
N LEU A 207 4.59 -10.88 -8.14
CA LEU A 207 5.99 -11.26 -8.03
C LEU A 207 6.91 -10.13 -8.53
N VAL A 208 6.61 -9.54 -9.69
CA VAL A 208 7.34 -8.37 -10.20
C VAL A 208 7.23 -7.20 -9.24
N ALA A 209 6.03 -6.93 -8.72
CA ALA A 209 5.79 -5.91 -7.70
C ALA A 209 6.69 -6.16 -6.49
N SER A 210 6.76 -7.39 -5.98
CA SER A 210 7.60 -7.72 -4.81
C SER A 210 9.08 -7.40 -4.98
N VAL A 211 9.61 -7.57 -6.20
CA VAL A 211 11.01 -7.27 -6.52
C VAL A 211 11.26 -5.76 -6.49
N VAL A 212 10.29 -4.96 -6.97
CA VAL A 212 10.41 -3.50 -6.99
C VAL A 212 9.96 -2.83 -5.68
N THR A 213 9.13 -3.49 -4.86
CA THR A 213 8.59 -2.92 -3.63
C THR A 213 9.70 -2.56 -2.65
N LEU A 214 10.68 -3.43 -2.42
CA LEU A 214 11.77 -3.13 -1.48
C LEU A 214 12.63 -1.92 -1.89
N PRO A 215 13.24 -1.88 -3.09
CA PRO A 215 14.02 -0.73 -3.50
C PRO A 215 13.18 0.55 -3.55
N HIS A 216 11.92 0.48 -3.99
CA HIS A 216 11.01 1.62 -3.99
C HIS A 216 10.69 2.10 -2.56
N ALA A 217 10.32 1.19 -1.66
CA ALA A 217 10.00 1.51 -0.27
C ALA A 217 11.21 2.10 0.47
N LEU A 218 12.43 1.63 0.20
CA LEU A 218 13.64 2.22 0.73
C LEU A 218 13.86 3.64 0.19
N LEU A 219 13.72 3.85 -1.13
CA LEU A 219 13.85 5.17 -1.74
C LEU A 219 12.84 6.17 -1.18
N VAL A 220 11.59 5.74 -1.00
CA VAL A 220 10.54 6.56 -0.38
C VAL A 220 10.85 6.84 1.09
N THR A 221 11.09 5.80 1.89
CA THR A 221 11.25 5.96 3.34
C THR A 221 12.50 6.75 3.70
N LEU A 222 13.63 6.47 3.03
CA LEU A 222 14.92 7.09 3.30
C LEU A 222 15.14 8.41 2.53
N GLY A 223 14.54 8.55 1.35
CA GLY A 223 14.72 9.73 0.51
C GLY A 223 13.63 10.79 0.70
N MET A 224 12.36 10.37 0.68
CA MET A 224 11.22 11.29 0.75
C MET A 224 10.75 11.52 2.18
N ASP A 225 10.66 10.43 2.97
CA ASP A 225 10.00 10.47 4.28
C ASP A 225 10.98 10.59 5.46
N ALA A 226 12.29 10.54 5.23
CA ALA A 226 13.31 10.60 6.28
C ALA A 226 13.20 11.84 7.18
N ALA A 227 12.77 12.98 6.62
CA ALA A 227 12.53 14.20 7.37
C ALA A 227 11.43 14.04 8.45
N TRP A 228 10.47 13.14 8.27
CA TRP A 228 9.43 12.85 9.27
C TRP A 228 9.96 12.00 10.43
N TRP A 229 10.87 11.08 10.14
CA TRP A 229 11.51 10.25 11.16
C TRP A 229 12.51 11.05 11.97
N GLN A 230 13.22 12.01 11.39
CA GLN A 230 14.21 12.82 12.10
C GLN A 230 13.59 13.89 13.01
N ARG A 231 12.36 14.33 12.76
CA ARG A 231 11.72 15.46 13.49
C ARG A 231 11.22 15.16 14.91
N GLY A 232 11.15 13.91 15.34
CA GLY A 232 10.53 13.55 16.63
C GLY A 232 11.48 13.39 17.81
N SER A 233 12.44 14.30 17.99
CA SER A 233 13.18 14.46 19.26
C SER A 233 12.48 15.44 20.21
N LYS A 234 11.15 15.56 20.15
CA LYS A 234 10.34 16.27 21.15
C LYS A 234 9.09 15.48 21.50
#